data_AF-A0A8T3MNY0-F1
#
_entry.id   AF-A0A8T3MNY0-F1
#
_cell.length_a   1.000
_cell.length_b   1.000
_cell.length_c   1.000
_cell.angle_alpha   90.00
_cell.angle_beta   90.00
_cell.angle_gamma   90.00
#
_symmetry.space_group_name_H-M   'P 1'
#
loop_
_entity.id
_entity.type
_entity.pdbx_description
1 polymer ?
#
loop_
_entity_poly.entity_id
_entity_poly.type
_entity_poly.pdbx_seq_one_letter_code
_entity_poly.pdbx_strand_id
1 'polypeptide(L)'
;FPNLSTVAITLRGSKSASHNTWSAVAWSRGTGFTEGPTYDIWPIVDRVGAGDAFAAGLIFRLMHADTDLAGALSFAVAASCLKHTVPGDLNIVGAEEVERLMRGDRSGRVQR
;
A
#
# COMPACT_ATOMS: atom_id res chain seq x y z
N PHE A 1 20.76 9.70 -11.70
CA PHE A 1 19.57 10.45 -11.25
C PHE A 1 19.92 11.32 -10.04
N PRO A 2 20.44 12.54 -10.22
CA PRO A 2 20.94 13.38 -9.12
C PRO A 2 19.84 13.79 -8.11
N ASN A 3 18.58 13.87 -8.55
CA ASN A 3 17.44 14.27 -7.72
C ASN A 3 16.61 13.09 -7.19
N LEU A 4 17.02 11.83 -7.44
CA LEU A 4 16.32 10.67 -6.89
C LEU A 4 16.57 10.58 -5.39
N SER A 5 15.51 10.83 -4.60
CA SER A 5 15.55 10.84 -3.13
C SER A 5 15.01 9.55 -2.51
N THR A 6 14.02 8.92 -3.16
CA THR A 6 13.31 7.75 -2.67
C THR A 6 13.04 6.77 -3.81
N VAL A 7 13.17 5.48 -3.54
CA VAL A 7 12.82 4.36 -4.42
C VAL A 7 11.93 3.40 -3.65
N ALA A 8 10.88 2.87 -4.25
CA ALA A 8 10.05 1.85 -3.63
C ALA A 8 9.59 0.81 -4.67
N ILE A 9 9.38 -0.42 -4.20
CA ILE A 9 8.91 -1.53 -5.02
C ILE A 9 7.95 -2.40 -4.21
N THR A 10 6.85 -2.81 -4.85
CA THR A 10 5.89 -3.74 -4.27
C THR A 10 6.39 -5.17 -4.35
N LEU A 11 6.12 -5.96 -3.32
CA LEU A 11 6.44 -7.39 -3.23
C LEU A 11 5.13 -8.18 -3.24
N ARG A 12 4.98 -9.09 -4.21
CA ARG A 12 3.79 -9.96 -4.34
C ARG A 12 4.19 -11.42 -4.15
N GLY A 13 3.65 -12.07 -3.12
CA GLY A 13 3.70 -13.53 -2.99
C GLY A 13 2.44 -14.15 -3.56
N SER A 14 2.55 -14.91 -4.64
CA SER A 14 1.39 -15.53 -5.31
C SER A 14 1.09 -16.90 -4.71
N LYS A 15 -0.07 -17.09 -4.06
CA LYS A 15 -0.55 -18.42 -3.63
C LYS A 15 -1.55 -18.98 -4.64
N SER A 16 -2.46 -18.16 -5.16
CA SER A 16 -3.39 -18.50 -6.25
C SER A 16 -3.86 -17.23 -6.97
N ALA A 17 -4.69 -17.37 -8.02
CA ALA A 17 -5.27 -16.22 -8.71
C ALA A 17 -6.09 -15.30 -7.80
N SER A 18 -6.69 -15.86 -6.73
CA SER A 18 -7.53 -15.14 -5.77
C SER A 18 -6.87 -14.95 -4.40
N HIS A 19 -5.64 -15.45 -4.18
CA HIS A 19 -4.93 -15.38 -2.90
C HIS A 19 -3.48 -14.93 -3.10
N ASN A 20 -3.14 -13.74 -2.62
CA ASN A 20 -1.76 -13.25 -2.64
C ASN A 20 -1.37 -12.66 -1.28
N THR A 21 -0.08 -12.69 -0.98
CA THR A 21 0.51 -11.75 -0.01
C THR A 21 0.97 -10.49 -0.73
N TRP A 22 0.86 -9.35 -0.04
CA TRP A 22 1.20 -8.04 -0.57
C TRP A 22 2.00 -7.24 0.45
N SER A 23 3.17 -6.76 0.02
CA SER A 23 4.09 -5.94 0.82
C SER A 23 4.81 -4.94 -0.11
N ALA A 24 5.74 -4.18 0.43
CA ALA A 24 6.67 -3.36 -0.33
C ALA A 24 7.95 -3.11 0.47
N VAL A 25 9.02 -2.76 -0.23
CA VAL A 25 10.24 -2.21 0.37
C VAL A 25 10.52 -0.85 -0.24
N ALA A 26 11.14 0.02 0.53
CA ALA A 26 11.56 1.33 0.10
C ALA A 26 12.98 1.64 0.57
N TRP A 27 13.59 2.60 -0.11
CA TRP A 27 14.85 3.21 0.31
C TRP A 27 14.76 4.72 0.12
N SER A 28 15.27 5.48 1.07
CA SER A 28 15.51 6.93 0.89
C SER A 28 16.92 7.31 1.33
N ARG A 29 17.42 8.45 0.83
CA ARG A 29 18.72 9.00 1.27
C ARG A 29 18.78 9.29 2.77
N GLY A 30 17.67 9.70 3.37
CA GLY A 30 17.61 10.12 4.78
C GLY A 30 17.37 8.98 5.77
N THR A 31 16.66 7.93 5.35
CA THR A 31 16.24 6.84 6.24
C THR A 31 16.98 5.52 5.94
N GLY A 32 17.49 5.35 4.72
CA GLY A 32 18.02 4.07 4.26
C GLY A 32 16.90 3.11 3.87
N PHE A 33 17.16 1.81 4.02
CA PHE A 33 16.22 0.75 3.65
C PHE A 33 15.08 0.64 4.66
N THR A 34 13.87 0.38 4.18
CA THR A 34 12.66 0.24 4.99
C THR A 34 11.77 -0.84 4.39
N GLU A 35 11.23 -1.71 5.23
CA GLU A 35 10.30 -2.77 4.85
C GLU A 35 8.89 -2.43 5.34
N GLY A 36 7.90 -2.66 4.48
CA GLY A 36 6.50 -2.43 4.78
C GLY A 36 5.83 -3.63 5.44
N PRO A 37 4.58 -3.46 5.92
CA PRO A 37 3.79 -4.58 6.42
C PRO A 37 3.49 -5.57 5.30
N THR A 38 3.26 -6.83 5.66
CA THR A 38 2.72 -7.83 4.73
C THR A 38 1.27 -8.11 5.05
N TYR A 39 0.39 -7.94 4.05
CA TYR A 39 -1.01 -8.33 4.12
C TYR A 39 -1.24 -9.66 3.39
N ASP A 40 -2.11 -10.50 3.95
CA ASP A 40 -2.62 -11.70 3.28
C ASP A 40 -3.99 -11.38 2.70
N ILE A 41 -4.09 -11.33 1.37
CA ILE A 41 -5.29 -10.87 0.65
C ILE A 41 -6.07 -12.08 0.16
N TRP A 42 -7.21 -12.33 0.79
CA TRP A 42 -8.16 -13.37 0.40
C TRP A 42 -9.59 -12.96 0.76
N PRO A 43 -10.55 -13.02 -0.18
CA PRO A 43 -10.36 -13.22 -1.63
C PRO A 43 -9.96 -11.92 -2.34
N ILE A 44 -9.18 -12.03 -3.42
CA ILE A 44 -8.94 -10.93 -4.35
C ILE A 44 -10.16 -10.76 -5.26
N VAL A 45 -10.67 -9.52 -5.36
CA VAL A 45 -11.73 -9.12 -6.29
C VAL A 45 -11.12 -8.72 -7.64
N ASP A 46 -10.07 -7.89 -7.63
CA ASP A 46 -9.36 -7.47 -8.82
C ASP A 46 -7.89 -7.16 -8.47
N ARG A 47 -6.98 -7.25 -9.44
CA ARG A 47 -5.55 -6.91 -9.28
C ARG A 47 -5.18 -5.63 -10.02
N VAL A 48 -6.00 -5.18 -10.97
CA VAL A 48 -5.69 -4.02 -11.79
C VAL A 48 -5.74 -2.74 -10.93
N GLY A 49 -4.80 -1.83 -11.18
CA GLY A 49 -4.67 -0.57 -10.44
C GLY A 49 -4.00 -0.68 -9.07
N ALA A 50 -3.63 -1.88 -8.59
CA ALA A 50 -2.97 -2.02 -7.29
C ALA A 50 -1.62 -1.28 -7.21
N GLY A 51 -0.84 -1.27 -8.29
CA GLY A 51 0.42 -0.52 -8.37
C GLY A 51 0.20 1.00 -8.35
N ASP A 52 -0.83 1.48 -9.04
CA ASP A 52 -1.19 2.90 -9.05
C ASP A 52 -1.71 3.36 -7.69
N ALA A 53 -2.51 2.53 -7.02
CA ALA A 53 -2.95 2.76 -5.65
C ALA A 53 -1.76 2.84 -4.67
N PHE A 54 -0.76 1.96 -4.83
CA PHE A 54 0.48 2.02 -4.05
C PHE A 54 1.23 3.33 -4.29
N ALA A 55 1.48 3.68 -5.56
CA ALA A 55 2.21 4.90 -5.91
C ALA A 55 1.48 6.16 -5.41
N ALA A 56 0.16 6.24 -5.62
CA ALA A 56 -0.66 7.34 -5.13
C ALA A 56 -0.63 7.46 -3.61
N GLY A 57 -0.75 6.35 -2.88
CA GLY A 57 -0.68 6.33 -1.41
C GLY A 57 0.70 6.75 -0.89
N LEU A 58 1.77 6.31 -1.54
CA LEU A 58 3.14 6.69 -1.17
C LEU A 58 3.38 8.18 -1.39
N ILE A 59 3.02 8.70 -2.57
CA ILE A 59 3.15 10.13 -2.88
C ILE A 59 2.30 10.95 -1.92
N PHE A 60 1.05 10.55 -1.69
CA PHE A 60 0.15 11.22 -0.76
C PHE A 60 0.81 11.41 0.60
N ARG A 61 1.36 10.34 1.21
CA ARG A 61 2.01 10.46 2.52
C ARG A 61 3.35 11.17 2.52
N LEU A 62 4.18 11.01 1.49
CA LEU A 62 5.45 11.72 1.40
C LEU A 62 5.27 13.25 1.26
N MET A 63 4.11 13.72 0.77
CA MET A 63 3.78 15.15 0.73
C MET A 63 3.27 15.71 2.07
N HIS A 64 2.95 14.87 3.05
CA HIS A 64 2.52 15.31 4.38
C HIS A 64 3.72 15.33 5.33
N ALA A 65 4.01 16.49 5.92
CA ALA A 65 5.24 16.77 6.66
C ALA A 65 5.42 15.99 7.97
N ASP A 66 4.39 15.24 8.39
CA ASP A 66 4.32 14.51 9.65
C ASP A 66 4.63 13.02 9.52
N THR A 67 4.89 12.51 8.31
CA THR A 67 5.03 11.07 8.06
C THR A 67 6.46 10.69 7.65
N ASP A 68 7.07 9.75 8.39
CA ASP A 68 8.36 9.18 8.03
C ASP A 68 8.23 8.15 6.89
N LEU A 69 9.35 7.64 6.37
CA LEU A 69 9.34 6.68 5.25
C LEU A 69 8.57 5.40 5.60
N ALA A 70 8.66 4.94 6.85
CA ALA A 70 7.97 3.73 7.31
C ALA A 70 6.45 3.92 7.35
N GLY A 71 5.98 5.05 7.86
CA GLY A 71 4.57 5.42 7.86
C GLY A 71 4.02 5.60 6.44
N ALA A 72 4.78 6.27 5.56
CA ALA A 72 4.40 6.46 4.18
C ALA A 72 4.31 5.13 3.41
N LEU A 73 5.28 4.24 3.62
CA LEU A 73 5.29 2.91 3.04
C LEU A 73 4.12 2.07 3.55
N SER A 74 3.85 2.11 4.86
CA SER A 74 2.74 1.37 5.47
C SER A 74 1.38 1.81 4.92
N PHE A 75 1.19 3.12 4.73
CA PHE A 75 -0.02 3.66 4.11
C PHE A 75 -0.16 3.24 2.65
N ALA A 76 0.92 3.31 1.87
CA ALA A 76 0.93 2.91 0.47
C ALA A 76 0.58 1.41 0.30
N VAL A 77 1.15 0.56 1.14
CA VAL A 77 0.87 -0.89 1.12
C VAL A 77 -0.58 -1.16 1.52
N ALA A 78 -1.11 -0.49 2.55
CA ALA A 78 -2.50 -0.63 2.98
C ALA A 78 -3.50 -0.15 1.91
N ALA A 79 -3.24 0.98 1.25
CA ALA A 79 -4.07 1.50 0.16
C ALA A 79 -4.12 0.52 -1.03
N SER A 80 -2.96 -0.01 -1.41
CA SER A 80 -2.83 -1.01 -2.46
C SER A 80 -3.48 -2.35 -2.08
N CYS A 81 -3.38 -2.76 -0.81
CA CYS A 81 -4.08 -3.93 -0.28
C CYS A 81 -5.61 -3.77 -0.42
N LEU A 82 -6.17 -2.63 0.00
CA LEU A 82 -7.61 -2.36 -0.14
C LEU A 82 -8.03 -2.25 -1.60
N LYS A 83 -7.17 -1.76 -2.51
CA LYS A 83 -7.48 -1.73 -3.94
C LYS A 83 -7.78 -3.13 -4.51
N HIS A 84 -7.21 -4.19 -3.94
CA HIS A 84 -7.50 -5.56 -4.38
C HIS A 84 -8.92 -6.04 -4.07
N THR A 85 -9.66 -5.33 -3.21
CA THR A 85 -11.05 -5.64 -2.83
C THR A 85 -12.08 -4.85 -3.63
N VAL A 86 -11.63 -4.00 -4.56
CA VAL A 86 -12.46 -3.12 -5.39
C VAL A 86 -12.31 -3.50 -6.87
N PRO A 87 -13.41 -3.66 -7.63
CA PRO A 87 -13.35 -3.97 -9.06
C PRO A 87 -12.86 -2.78 -9.91
N GLY A 88 -12.17 -3.08 -11.02
CA GLY A 88 -11.69 -2.09 -11.99
C GLY A 88 -10.43 -1.36 -11.54
N ASP A 89 -9.95 -0.43 -12.35
CA ASP A 89 -8.60 0.14 -12.19
C ASP A 89 -8.53 1.24 -11.12
N LEU A 90 -9.61 2.02 -10.95
CA LEU A 90 -9.62 3.20 -10.09
C LEU A 90 -9.57 2.82 -8.60
N ASN A 91 -8.67 3.48 -7.86
CA ASN A 91 -8.68 3.42 -6.40
C ASN A 91 -9.72 4.39 -5.83
N ILE A 92 -10.83 3.85 -5.31
CA ILE A 92 -11.88 4.63 -4.63
C ILE A 92 -11.80 4.54 -3.10
N VAL A 93 -10.74 3.92 -2.57
CA VAL A 93 -10.55 3.74 -1.12
C VAL A 93 -10.20 5.08 -0.48
N GLY A 94 -10.91 5.44 0.59
CA GLY A 94 -10.68 6.68 1.34
C GLY A 94 -9.45 6.60 2.25
N ALA A 95 -8.79 7.74 2.51
CA ALA A 95 -7.61 7.78 3.39
C ALA A 95 -7.92 7.25 4.81
N GLU A 96 -9.12 7.50 5.34
CA GLU A 96 -9.56 6.99 6.63
C GLU A 96 -9.67 5.46 6.65
N GLU A 97 -10.15 4.83 5.57
CA GLU A 97 -10.17 3.36 5.44
C GLU A 97 -8.75 2.77 5.46
N VAL A 98 -7.82 3.42 4.78
CA VAL A 98 -6.40 3.03 4.78
C VAL A 98 -5.83 3.10 6.20
N GLU A 99 -6.06 4.21 6.90
CA GLU A 99 -5.61 4.38 8.29
C GLU A 99 -6.23 3.37 9.25
N ARG A 100 -7.52 3.05 9.09
CA ARG A 100 -8.19 2.02 9.88
C ARG A 100 -7.52 0.65 9.71
N LEU A 101 -7.21 0.26 8.46
CA LEU A 101 -6.48 -0.98 8.19
C LEU A 101 -5.08 -0.97 8.83
N MET A 102 -4.36 0.16 8.75
CA MET A 102 -3.03 0.30 9.37
C MET A 102 -3.07 0.12 10.90
N ARG A 103 -4.14 0.59 11.57
CA ARG A 103 -4.32 0.47 13.02
C ARG A 103 -4.72 -0.93 13.48
N GLY A 104 -4.82 -1.89 12.56
CA GLY A 104 -5.08 -3.29 12.88
C GLY A 104 -6.53 -3.73 12.71
N ASP A 105 -7.40 -2.89 12.12
CA ASP A 105 -8.71 -3.36 11.67
C ASP A 105 -8.54 -4.25 10.42
N ARG A 106 -8.18 -5.50 10.67
CA ARG A 106 -8.03 -6.55 9.66
C ARG A 106 -9.37 -7.20 9.31
N SER A 107 -10.49 -6.70 9.84
CA SER A 107 -11.79 -7.37 9.69
C SER A 107 -12.33 -7.31 8.26
N GLY A 108 -11.70 -6.55 7.35
CA GLY A 108 -12.09 -6.44 5.94
C GLY A 108 -13.53 -5.93 5.75
N ARG A 109 -14.20 -5.56 6.84
CA ARG A 109 -15.57 -5.05 6.84
C ARG A 109 -15.49 -3.59 6.47
N VAL A 110 -15.74 -3.32 5.19
CA VAL A 110 -16.04 -1.98 4.68
C VAL A 110 -17.20 -1.41 5.52
N GLN A 111 -16.88 -0.54 6.47
CA GLN A 111 -17.85 0.29 7.16
C GLN A 111 -17.95 1.59 6.37
N ARG A 112 -19.01 1.69 5.56
CA ARG A 112 -19.46 2.90 4.86
C ARG A 112 -20.51 3.61 5.69
#